data_AF-A0A3N8IA85-F1
#
_entry.id   AF-A0A3N8IA85-F1
#
_cell.length_a   1.000
_cell.length_b   1.000
_cell.length_c   1.000
_cell.angle_alpha   90.00
_cell.angle_beta   90.00
_cell.angle_gamma   90.00
#
_symmetry.space_group_name_H-M   'P 1'
#
loop_
_entity.id
_entity.type
_entity.pdbx_description
1 polymer ?
#
loop_
_entity_poly.entity_id
_entity_poly.type
_entity_poly.pdbx_seq_one_letter_code
_entity_poly.pdbx_strand_id
1 'polypeptide(L)'
;MTLSRDGFLSTHINALADEAFRDYCPGHAALVEQINRFAIALLIVPRDIQQRDADLFAVTLFGRAVQDFEGAVLLSARGLRAQSRAMVRSTFETALYCVAASRDIVLSHGAKIKLKKGEAPTTRFVEAFEGGHQRFRGHVAAELRDMPEVPAETGAALDALLDEIGTPGKHQDIDLCGLAKDLSLSDLYTVVYRSLSLRMPTRPPSLFSTTLR
;
A
#
# COMPACT_ATOMS: atom_id res chain seq x y z
N MET A 1 8.09 -35.06 -2.42
CA MET A 1 8.12 -33.58 -2.30
C MET A 1 7.16 -33.18 -1.20
N THR A 2 7.63 -32.52 -0.16
CA THR A 2 6.77 -31.98 0.89
C THR A 2 7.24 -30.58 1.25
N LEU A 3 6.32 -29.59 1.18
CA LEU A 3 6.52 -28.21 1.67
C LEU A 3 7.14 -28.14 3.07
N SER A 4 6.92 -29.19 3.87
CA SER A 4 7.44 -29.38 5.22
C SER A 4 8.96 -29.52 5.32
N ARG A 5 9.67 -29.90 4.25
CA ARG A 5 11.12 -30.18 4.31
C ARG A 5 11.99 -29.08 3.71
N ASP A 6 11.55 -28.47 2.61
CA ASP A 6 12.40 -27.54 1.83
C ASP A 6 11.99 -26.06 1.97
N GLY A 7 10.80 -25.78 2.54
CA GLY A 7 10.32 -24.43 2.78
C GLY A 7 10.11 -23.59 1.51
N PHE A 8 9.67 -22.33 1.69
CA PHE A 8 9.30 -21.43 0.58
C PHE A 8 10.49 -20.85 -0.21
N LEU A 9 11.72 -21.00 0.30
CA LEU A 9 12.96 -20.53 -0.32
C LEU A 9 13.66 -21.61 -1.17
N SER A 10 13.07 -22.79 -1.30
CA SER A 10 13.67 -23.87 -2.07
C SER A 10 13.84 -23.49 -3.55
N THR A 11 14.97 -23.88 -4.13
CA THR A 11 15.27 -23.67 -5.55
C THR A 11 14.24 -24.31 -6.47
N HIS A 12 13.58 -25.38 -6.01
CA HIS A 12 12.50 -26.05 -6.74
C HIS A 12 11.21 -25.23 -6.76
N ILE A 13 10.82 -24.57 -5.65
CA ILE A 13 9.65 -23.67 -5.66
C ILE A 13 9.91 -22.45 -6.54
N ASN A 14 11.16 -21.96 -6.61
CA ASN A 14 11.51 -20.89 -7.54
C ASN A 14 11.35 -21.33 -9.01
N ALA A 15 11.83 -22.53 -9.36
CA ALA A 15 11.63 -23.09 -10.71
C ALA A 15 10.14 -23.28 -11.05
N LEU A 16 9.35 -23.80 -10.09
CA LEU A 16 7.92 -24.02 -10.26
C LEU A 16 7.13 -22.70 -10.34
N ALA A 17 7.56 -21.66 -9.61
CA ALA A 17 6.99 -20.33 -9.67
C ALA A 17 7.30 -19.65 -11.02
N ASP A 18 8.52 -19.84 -11.54
CA ASP A 18 8.94 -19.32 -12.84
C ASP A 18 8.22 -20.04 -14.01
N GLU A 19 7.97 -21.34 -13.88
CA GLU A 19 7.14 -22.10 -14.82
C GLU A 19 5.67 -21.67 -14.72
N ALA A 20 5.10 -21.65 -13.51
CA ALA A 20 3.69 -21.28 -13.31
C ALA A 20 3.40 -19.85 -13.77
N PHE A 21 4.29 -18.89 -13.52
CA PHE A 21 4.10 -17.50 -13.94
C PHE A 21 4.11 -17.35 -15.47
N ARG A 22 4.94 -18.12 -16.17
CA ARG A 22 5.02 -18.10 -17.65
C ARG A 22 3.90 -18.88 -18.30
N ASP A 23 3.48 -20.01 -17.73
CA ASP A 23 2.50 -20.92 -18.31
C ASP A 23 1.04 -20.50 -18.04
N TYR A 24 0.75 -19.85 -16.91
CA TYR A 24 -0.63 -19.53 -16.54
C TYR A 24 -1.25 -18.46 -17.44
N CYS A 25 -0.44 -17.53 -17.97
CA CYS A 25 -0.87 -16.50 -18.93
C CYS A 25 0.35 -15.72 -19.51
N PRO A 26 0.96 -16.16 -20.61
CA PRO A 26 2.20 -15.56 -21.14
C PRO A 26 2.06 -14.08 -21.52
N GLY A 27 0.87 -13.65 -21.98
CA GLY A 27 0.59 -12.24 -22.26
C GLY A 27 0.58 -11.33 -21.02
N HIS A 28 0.23 -11.87 -19.84
CA HIS A 28 0.24 -11.10 -18.60
C HIS A 28 1.65 -11.00 -18.02
N ALA A 29 2.48 -12.05 -18.15
CA ALA A 29 3.88 -12.01 -17.72
C ALA A 29 4.68 -10.93 -18.48
N ALA A 30 4.52 -10.86 -19.80
CA ALA A 30 5.15 -9.84 -20.63
C ALA A 30 4.69 -8.42 -20.25
N LEU A 31 3.39 -8.23 -19.99
CA LEU A 31 2.84 -6.95 -19.55
C LEU A 31 3.40 -6.53 -18.18
N VAL A 32 3.44 -7.44 -17.21
CA VAL A 32 4.00 -7.18 -15.87
C VAL A 32 5.47 -6.75 -15.96
N GLU A 33 6.25 -7.44 -16.79
CA GLU A 33 7.65 -7.08 -17.01
C GLU A 33 7.80 -5.70 -17.66
N GLN A 34 6.98 -5.39 -18.67
CA GLN A 34 6.99 -4.08 -19.33
C GLN A 34 6.63 -2.96 -18.35
N ILE A 35 5.59 -3.15 -17.53
CA ILE A 35 5.20 -2.21 -16.48
C ILE A 35 6.36 -2.01 -15.49
N ASN A 36 7.01 -3.09 -15.05
CA ASN A 36 8.10 -3.00 -14.10
C ASN A 36 9.30 -2.24 -14.67
N ARG A 37 9.74 -2.60 -15.89
CA ARG A 37 10.85 -1.91 -16.56
C ARG A 37 10.55 -0.42 -16.75
N PHE A 38 9.33 -0.09 -17.14
CA PHE A 38 8.88 1.29 -17.26
C PHE A 38 8.94 2.02 -15.91
N ALA A 39 8.43 1.41 -14.85
CA ALA A 39 8.41 2.01 -13.51
C ALA A 39 9.82 2.21 -12.95
N ILE A 40 10.72 1.23 -13.11
CA ILE A 40 12.12 1.34 -12.72
C ILE A 40 12.84 2.43 -13.53
N ALA A 41 12.59 2.52 -14.84
CA ALA A 41 13.16 3.58 -15.66
C ALA A 41 12.76 4.96 -15.13
N LEU A 42 11.49 5.15 -14.71
CA LEU A 42 11.01 6.39 -14.11
C LEU A 42 11.66 6.75 -12.76
N LEU A 43 12.23 5.78 -12.04
CA LEU A 43 12.98 6.00 -10.80
C LEU A 43 14.43 6.41 -11.07
N ILE A 44 15.04 5.93 -12.16
CA ILE A 44 16.45 6.17 -12.50
C ILE A 44 16.64 7.54 -13.16
N VAL A 45 15.61 8.09 -13.81
CA VAL A 45 15.69 9.40 -14.47
C VAL A 45 16.07 10.47 -13.43
N PRO A 46 17.21 11.18 -13.61
CA PRO A 46 17.58 12.28 -12.74
C PRO A 46 16.53 13.36 -12.89
N ARG A 47 15.65 13.46 -11.90
CA ARG A 47 14.66 14.52 -11.85
C ARG A 47 15.35 15.77 -11.34
N ASP A 48 15.09 16.89 -12.00
CA ASP A 48 15.13 18.20 -11.36
C ASP A 48 14.01 18.19 -10.30
N ILE A 49 14.28 17.51 -9.18
CA ILE A 49 13.41 17.56 -8.01
C ILE A 49 13.54 18.99 -7.54
N GLN A 50 12.58 19.83 -7.94
CA GLN A 50 12.38 21.09 -7.26
C GLN A 50 12.27 20.73 -5.77
N GLN A 51 13.07 21.37 -4.91
CA GLN A 51 13.25 21.01 -3.49
C GLN A 51 11.99 21.24 -2.64
N ARG A 52 10.82 20.85 -3.14
CA ARG A 52 9.54 20.85 -2.46
C ARG A 52 9.38 19.47 -1.85
N ASP A 53 9.02 19.43 -0.57
CA ASP A 53 8.85 18.19 0.19
C ASP A 53 7.86 17.22 -0.49
N ALA A 54 6.84 17.75 -1.19
CA ALA A 54 5.87 16.97 -1.96
C ALA A 54 6.50 16.16 -3.10
N ASP A 55 7.53 16.70 -3.78
CA ASP A 55 8.19 16.02 -4.90
C ASP A 55 9.06 14.87 -4.37
N LEU A 56 9.78 15.09 -3.25
CA LEU A 56 10.53 14.04 -2.56
C LEU A 56 9.61 12.93 -2.02
N PHE A 57 8.48 13.33 -1.44
CA PHE A 57 7.48 12.42 -0.91
C PHE A 57 6.86 11.56 -2.03
N ALA A 58 6.50 12.15 -3.16
CA ALA A 58 5.96 11.43 -4.31
C ALA A 58 6.97 10.41 -4.87
N VAL A 59 8.25 10.77 -5.01
CA VAL A 59 9.30 9.84 -5.48
C VAL A 59 9.48 8.66 -4.52
N THR A 60 9.49 8.94 -3.21
CA THR A 60 9.62 7.90 -2.18
C THR A 60 8.44 6.93 -2.20
N LEU A 61 7.20 7.46 -2.28
CA LEU A 61 6.01 6.64 -2.42
C LEU A 61 6.01 5.83 -3.72
N PHE A 62 6.46 6.42 -4.83
CA PHE A 62 6.56 5.69 -6.09
C PHE A 62 7.51 4.49 -5.98
N GLY A 63 8.69 4.68 -5.37
CA GLY A 63 9.63 3.58 -5.10
C GLY A 63 8.99 2.48 -4.24
N ARG A 64 8.23 2.85 -3.20
CA ARG A 64 7.50 1.89 -2.37
C ARG A 64 6.43 1.14 -3.15
N ALA A 65 5.68 1.82 -4.02
CA ALA A 65 4.66 1.19 -4.85
C ALA A 65 5.27 0.15 -5.81
N VAL A 66 6.43 0.44 -6.40
CA VAL A 66 7.16 -0.51 -7.26
C VAL A 66 7.58 -1.75 -6.46
N GLN A 67 8.15 -1.57 -5.26
CA GLN A 67 8.54 -2.70 -4.41
C GLN A 67 7.36 -3.58 -4.01
N ASP A 68 6.22 -2.98 -3.63
CA ASP A 68 5.01 -3.73 -3.28
C ASP A 68 4.43 -4.47 -4.51
N PHE A 69 4.54 -3.88 -5.72
CA PHE A 69 4.14 -4.52 -6.97
C PHE A 69 4.99 -5.75 -7.27
N GLU A 70 6.32 -5.63 -7.21
CA GLU A 70 7.25 -6.74 -7.40
C GLU A 70 7.02 -7.84 -6.36
N GLY A 71 6.83 -7.44 -5.09
CA GLY A 71 6.47 -8.35 -4.01
C GLY A 71 5.16 -9.10 -4.28
N ALA A 72 4.13 -8.41 -4.79
CA ALA A 72 2.86 -9.02 -5.14
C ALA A 72 3.01 -10.09 -6.24
N VAL A 73 3.82 -9.80 -7.27
CA VAL A 73 4.11 -10.73 -8.37
C VAL A 73 4.83 -11.97 -7.84
N LEU A 74 5.91 -11.80 -7.08
CA LEU A 74 6.68 -12.90 -6.49
C LEU A 74 5.83 -13.79 -5.58
N LEU A 75 5.00 -13.18 -4.72
CA LEU A 75 4.10 -13.92 -3.83
C LEU A 75 3.01 -14.65 -4.62
N SER A 76 2.51 -14.06 -5.71
CA SER A 76 1.51 -14.69 -6.57
C SER A 76 2.06 -15.94 -7.25
N ALA A 77 3.28 -15.86 -7.78
CA ALA A 77 3.97 -16.96 -8.45
C ALA A 77 4.23 -18.13 -7.49
N ARG A 78 4.40 -17.84 -6.19
CA ARG A 78 4.55 -18.84 -5.12
C ARG A 78 3.23 -19.36 -4.55
N GLY A 79 2.08 -18.99 -5.14
CA GLY A 79 0.76 -19.43 -4.68
C GLY A 79 0.26 -18.75 -3.39
N LEU A 80 0.97 -17.73 -2.89
CA LEU A 80 0.61 -16.96 -1.69
C LEU A 80 -0.44 -15.89 -2.01
N ARG A 81 -1.62 -16.33 -2.43
CA ARG A 81 -2.68 -15.46 -2.98
C ARG A 81 -3.17 -14.40 -2.01
N ALA A 82 -3.32 -14.72 -0.72
CA ALA A 82 -3.82 -13.76 0.26
C ALA A 82 -2.82 -12.61 0.49
N GLN A 83 -1.54 -12.94 0.63
CA GLN A 83 -0.45 -12.00 0.82
C GLN A 83 -0.22 -11.17 -0.45
N SER A 84 -0.21 -11.82 -1.62
CA SER A 84 -0.14 -11.15 -2.91
C SER A 84 -1.27 -10.13 -3.09
N ARG A 85 -2.53 -10.49 -2.81
CA ARG A 85 -3.67 -9.56 -2.84
C ARG A 85 -3.55 -8.41 -1.85
N ALA A 86 -2.92 -8.62 -0.70
CA ALA A 86 -2.62 -7.53 0.24
C ALA A 86 -1.57 -6.57 -0.33
N MET A 87 -0.51 -7.09 -0.95
CA MET A 87 0.53 -6.28 -1.60
C MET A 87 0.00 -5.51 -2.81
N VAL A 88 -0.89 -6.09 -3.63
CA VAL A 88 -1.54 -5.34 -4.74
C VAL A 88 -2.39 -4.19 -4.20
N ARG A 89 -3.09 -4.38 -3.07
CA ARG A 89 -3.83 -3.28 -2.43
C ARG A 89 -2.89 -2.18 -1.94
N SER A 90 -1.80 -2.56 -1.26
CA SER A 90 -0.76 -1.63 -0.80
C SER A 90 -0.15 -0.84 -1.97
N THR A 91 0.17 -1.53 -3.07
CA THR A 91 0.65 -0.92 -4.32
C THR A 91 -0.32 0.14 -4.83
N PHE A 92 -1.61 -0.21 -4.88
CA PHE A 92 -2.65 0.68 -5.38
C PHE A 92 -2.85 1.92 -4.50
N GLU A 93 -2.94 1.73 -3.18
CA GLU A 93 -3.04 2.84 -2.21
C GLU A 93 -1.84 3.78 -2.34
N THR A 94 -0.64 3.21 -2.37
CA THR A 94 0.61 3.96 -2.48
C THR A 94 0.70 4.71 -3.80
N ALA A 95 0.24 4.11 -4.91
CA ALA A 95 0.17 4.78 -6.20
C ALA A 95 -0.82 5.97 -6.20
N LEU A 96 -1.99 5.83 -5.57
CA LEU A 96 -2.92 6.95 -5.40
C LEU A 96 -2.29 8.08 -4.58
N TYR A 97 -1.62 7.75 -3.49
CA TYR A 97 -0.90 8.73 -2.65
C TYR A 97 0.22 9.43 -3.42
N CYS A 98 0.97 8.70 -4.25
CA CYS A 98 1.99 9.29 -5.12
C CYS A 98 1.38 10.33 -6.08
N VAL A 99 0.26 10.00 -6.72
CA VAL A 99 -0.43 10.93 -7.64
C VAL A 99 -0.95 12.15 -6.88
N ALA A 100 -1.56 11.93 -5.71
CA ALA A 100 -2.06 13.00 -4.85
C ALA A 100 -0.95 13.97 -4.39
N ALA A 101 0.19 13.43 -3.97
CA ALA A 101 1.38 14.19 -3.58
C ALA A 101 1.97 14.98 -4.76
N SER A 102 2.13 14.34 -5.93
CA SER A 102 2.70 14.97 -7.12
C SER A 102 1.90 16.16 -7.65
N ARG A 103 0.59 16.18 -7.37
CA ARG A 103 -0.33 17.25 -7.78
C ARG A 103 -0.62 18.26 -6.66
N ASP A 104 -0.08 18.03 -5.46
CA ASP A 104 -0.40 18.75 -4.21
C ASP A 104 -1.90 19.02 -4.08
N ILE A 105 -2.71 17.96 -4.26
CA ILE A 105 -4.16 18.15 -4.36
C ILE A 105 -4.75 18.62 -3.03
N VAL A 106 -5.75 19.46 -3.17
CA VAL A 106 -6.66 19.80 -2.08
C VAL A 106 -7.72 18.71 -2.00
N LEU A 107 -7.82 18.04 -0.86
CA LEU A 107 -8.83 17.00 -0.64
C LEU A 107 -10.19 17.64 -0.43
N SER A 108 -11.18 17.21 -1.21
CA SER A 108 -12.57 17.68 -1.06
C SER A 108 -13.43 16.70 -0.25
N HIS A 109 -13.01 15.43 -0.18
CA HIS A 109 -13.67 14.35 0.55
C HIS A 109 -12.85 13.79 1.72
N GLY A 110 -11.59 14.23 1.85
CA GLY A 110 -10.59 13.64 2.73
C GLY A 110 -10.27 14.52 3.94
N ALA A 111 -11.23 14.62 4.84
CA ALA A 111 -11.00 14.60 6.28
C ALA A 111 -12.37 14.76 6.95
N LYS A 112 -12.70 13.90 7.90
CA LYS A 112 -13.83 14.16 8.82
C LYS A 112 -13.47 15.31 9.77
N ILE A 113 -13.12 16.48 9.23
CA ILE A 113 -12.96 17.72 9.99
C ILE A 113 -14.38 18.11 10.41
N LYS A 114 -14.65 18.09 11.71
CA LYS A 114 -15.85 18.72 12.25
C LYS A 114 -15.84 20.19 11.82
N LEU A 115 -16.69 20.51 10.86
CA LEU A 115 -16.85 21.84 10.29
C LEU A 115 -17.24 22.87 11.36
N LYS A 116 -16.60 24.04 11.33
CA LYS A 116 -17.29 25.27 11.74
C LYS A 116 -18.21 25.69 10.60
N LYS A 117 -19.40 26.20 10.93
CA LYS A 117 -20.44 26.59 9.98
C LYS A 117 -19.89 27.68 9.03
N GLY A 118 -19.69 27.36 7.74
CA GLY A 118 -19.42 28.34 6.68
C GLY A 118 -18.10 28.23 5.90
N GLU A 119 -17.21 27.29 6.20
CA GLU A 119 -15.94 27.12 5.46
C GLU A 119 -15.85 25.75 4.78
N ALA A 120 -15.39 25.71 3.53
CA ALA A 120 -15.05 24.47 2.85
C ALA A 120 -13.75 23.91 3.46
N PRO A 121 -13.70 22.65 3.93
CA PRO A 121 -12.52 22.11 4.58
C PRO A 121 -11.56 21.63 3.50
N THR A 122 -10.73 22.53 2.99
CA THR A 122 -9.67 22.21 2.03
C THR A 122 -8.38 21.94 2.79
N THR A 123 -8.05 20.68 3.05
CA THR A 123 -6.72 20.29 3.58
C THR A 123 -5.87 19.74 2.44
N ARG A 124 -4.59 20.11 2.42
CA ARG A 124 -3.64 19.56 1.42
C ARG A 124 -3.38 18.10 1.73
N PHE A 125 -3.19 17.29 0.68
CA PHE A 125 -2.97 15.86 0.85
C PHE A 125 -1.80 15.52 1.79
N VAL A 126 -0.68 16.24 1.71
CA VAL A 126 0.50 15.98 2.56
C VAL A 126 0.18 16.19 4.05
N GLU A 127 -0.56 17.25 4.37
CA GLU A 127 -1.00 17.55 5.75
C GLU A 127 -1.97 16.49 6.27
N ALA A 128 -2.89 16.02 5.42
CA ALA A 128 -3.82 14.95 5.76
C ALA A 128 -3.10 13.61 5.97
N PHE A 129 -2.11 13.30 5.13
CA PHE A 129 -1.31 12.10 5.22
C PHE A 129 -0.49 12.05 6.52
N GLU A 130 0.14 13.17 6.87
CA GLU A 130 0.88 13.30 8.14
C GLU A 130 -0.05 13.10 9.35
N GLY A 131 -1.23 13.72 9.32
CA GLY A 131 -2.26 13.57 10.37
C GLY A 131 -2.79 12.14 10.53
N GLY A 132 -2.91 11.39 9.43
CA GLY A 132 -3.34 9.99 9.44
C GLY A 132 -2.33 9.03 10.10
N HIS A 133 -1.04 9.29 9.91
CA HIS A 133 0.03 8.47 10.50
C HIS A 133 0.20 8.66 12.01
N GLN A 134 -0.28 9.78 12.57
CA GLN A 134 -0.11 10.10 13.99
C GLN A 134 -0.79 9.12 14.95
N ARG A 135 -1.92 8.50 14.57
CA ARG A 135 -2.58 7.49 15.43
C ARG A 135 -1.72 6.24 15.58
N PHE A 136 -1.17 5.76 14.47
CA PHE A 136 -0.28 4.60 14.49
C PHE A 136 1.01 4.93 15.25
N ARG A 137 1.60 6.10 15.00
CA ARG A 137 2.79 6.58 15.73
C ARG A 137 2.54 6.66 17.23
N GLY A 138 1.42 7.22 17.67
CA GLY A 138 1.05 7.26 19.09
C GLY A 138 0.88 5.87 19.71
N HIS A 139 0.30 4.92 18.96
CA HIS A 139 0.15 3.54 19.42
C HIS A 139 1.51 2.82 19.53
N VAL A 140 2.35 2.91 18.50
CA VAL A 140 3.71 2.35 18.50
C VAL A 140 4.53 2.98 19.62
N ALA A 141 4.45 4.29 19.81
CA ALA A 141 5.16 4.96 20.89
C ALA A 141 4.71 4.49 22.28
N ALA A 142 3.44 4.14 22.46
CA ALA A 142 2.95 3.54 23.71
C ALA A 142 3.48 2.11 23.88
N GLU A 143 3.39 1.25 22.85
CA GLU A 143 3.88 -0.13 22.93
C GLU A 143 5.39 -0.20 23.18
N LEU A 144 6.18 0.69 22.57
CA LEU A 144 7.62 0.75 22.78
C LEU A 144 8.00 1.22 24.20
N ARG A 145 7.18 2.07 24.84
CA ARG A 145 7.40 2.45 26.26
C ARG A 145 7.15 1.30 27.22
N ASP A 146 6.27 0.37 26.86
CA ASP A 146 5.94 -0.81 27.68
C ASP A 146 6.94 -1.97 27.50
N MET A 147 7.92 -1.84 26.60
CA MET A 147 8.96 -2.86 26.40
C MET A 147 9.97 -2.89 27.56
N PRO A 148 10.37 -4.09 28.04
CA PRO A 148 11.29 -4.21 29.18
C PRO A 148 12.74 -3.81 28.84
N GLU A 149 13.39 -3.22 29.85
CA GLU A 149 14.81 -2.82 29.97
C GLU A 149 15.46 -2.12 28.76
N VAL A 150 15.31 -0.80 28.74
CA VAL A 150 16.20 0.10 27.99
C VAL A 150 17.32 0.54 28.94
N PRO A 151 18.60 0.45 28.56
CA PRO A 151 19.70 0.95 29.39
C PRO A 151 19.46 2.41 29.81
N ALA A 152 19.76 2.75 31.06
CA ALA A 152 19.53 4.09 31.60
C ALA A 152 20.21 5.21 30.78
N GLU A 153 21.32 4.88 30.12
CA GLU A 153 22.10 5.77 29.25
C GLU A 153 21.35 6.13 27.95
N THR A 154 20.47 5.26 27.46
CA THR A 154 19.64 5.47 26.26
C THR A 154 18.19 5.83 26.58
N GLY A 155 17.73 5.65 27.83
CA GLY A 155 16.36 5.92 28.25
C GLY A 155 15.88 7.34 27.94
N ALA A 156 16.66 8.36 28.31
CA ALA A 156 16.29 9.76 28.08
C ALA A 156 16.23 10.13 26.58
N ALA A 157 17.12 9.56 25.75
CA ALA A 157 17.11 9.77 24.31
C ALA A 157 15.92 9.05 23.64
N LEU A 158 15.59 7.86 24.13
CA LEU A 158 14.42 7.11 23.69
C LEU A 158 13.14 7.84 24.07
N ASP A 159 13.00 8.33 25.29
CA ASP A 159 11.82 9.06 25.75
C ASP A 159 11.58 10.32 24.90
N ALA A 160 12.64 11.09 24.63
CA ALA A 160 12.55 12.26 23.75
C ALA A 160 12.08 11.89 22.32
N LEU A 161 12.57 10.78 21.77
CA LEU A 161 12.16 10.27 20.47
C LEU A 161 10.70 9.75 20.48
N LEU A 162 10.28 9.07 21.54
CA LEU A 162 8.90 8.58 21.70
C LEU A 162 7.90 9.72 21.94
N ASP A 163 8.33 10.82 22.55
CA ASP A 163 7.53 12.05 22.67
C ASP A 163 7.38 12.75 21.31
N GLU A 164 8.46 12.84 20.53
CA GLU A 164 8.42 13.36 19.16
C GLU A 164 7.52 12.50 18.26
N ILE A 165 7.59 11.18 18.38
CA ILE A 165 6.73 10.24 17.65
C ILE A 165 5.27 10.33 18.11
N GLY A 166 5.03 10.45 19.41
CA GLY A 166 3.71 10.42 20.02
C GLY A 166 2.96 11.76 20.05
N THR A 167 3.56 12.84 19.54
CA THR A 167 2.96 14.18 19.59
C THR A 167 1.57 14.20 18.95
N PRO A 168 0.50 14.56 19.68
CA PRO A 168 -0.86 14.51 19.17
C PRO A 168 -1.07 15.61 18.12
N GLY A 169 -1.46 15.24 16.90
CA GLY A 169 -1.92 16.18 15.89
C GLY A 169 -3.34 15.88 15.39
N LYS A 170 -3.76 16.60 14.35
CA LYS A 170 -5.14 16.54 13.85
C LYS A 170 -5.38 15.20 13.16
N HIS A 171 -6.29 14.40 13.73
CA HIS A 171 -6.73 13.14 13.13
C HIS A 171 -7.40 13.38 11.77
N GLN A 172 -6.80 12.82 10.71
CA GLN A 172 -7.39 12.78 9.39
C GLN A 172 -7.20 11.40 8.77
N ASP A 173 -8.29 10.65 8.65
CA ASP A 173 -8.30 9.45 7.81
C ASP A 173 -8.51 9.89 6.36
N ILE A 174 -7.61 9.46 5.47
CA ILE A 174 -7.78 9.69 4.03
C ILE A 174 -8.85 8.72 3.51
N ASP A 175 -9.98 9.26 3.06
CA ASP A 175 -10.97 8.48 2.33
C ASP A 175 -10.42 8.13 0.93
N LEU A 176 -9.95 6.90 0.75
CA LEU A 176 -9.42 6.41 -0.52
C LEU A 176 -10.44 6.49 -1.68
N CYS A 177 -11.73 6.31 -1.39
CA CYS A 177 -12.78 6.43 -2.41
C CYS A 177 -12.95 7.89 -2.83
N GLY A 178 -13.05 8.79 -1.86
CA GLY A 178 -13.05 10.24 -2.07
C GLY A 178 -11.81 10.74 -2.81
N LEU A 179 -10.62 10.27 -2.41
CA LEU A 179 -9.35 10.57 -3.05
C LEU A 179 -9.34 10.12 -4.53
N ALA A 180 -9.81 8.91 -4.82
CA ALA A 180 -9.91 8.41 -6.18
C ALA A 180 -10.91 9.22 -7.03
N LYS A 181 -11.96 9.79 -6.43
CA LYS A 181 -12.86 10.73 -7.13
C LYS A 181 -12.16 12.05 -7.44
N ASP A 182 -11.50 12.63 -6.44
CA ASP A 182 -10.76 13.90 -6.57
C ASP A 182 -9.66 13.79 -7.65
N LEU A 183 -9.08 12.60 -7.82
CA LEU A 183 -8.06 12.32 -8.83
C LEU A 183 -8.60 11.89 -10.20
N SER A 184 -9.91 11.72 -10.36
CA SER A 184 -10.55 11.12 -11.55
C SER A 184 -10.09 9.69 -11.86
N LEU A 185 -9.85 8.88 -10.82
CA LEU A 185 -9.38 7.48 -10.87
C LEU A 185 -10.39 6.50 -10.24
N SER A 186 -11.68 6.86 -10.21
CA SER A 186 -12.74 6.08 -9.55
C SER A 186 -12.95 4.69 -10.15
N ASP A 187 -12.76 4.55 -11.47
CA ASP A 187 -12.87 3.26 -12.15
C ASP A 187 -11.77 2.30 -11.70
N LEU A 188 -10.54 2.79 -11.61
CA LEU A 188 -9.41 2.02 -11.11
C LEU A 188 -9.60 1.60 -9.65
N TYR A 189 -10.13 2.49 -8.81
CA TYR A 189 -10.49 2.15 -7.43
C TYR A 189 -11.53 1.02 -7.37
N THR A 190 -12.55 1.08 -8.22
CA THR A 190 -13.63 0.09 -8.22
C THR A 190 -13.15 -1.27 -8.77
N VAL A 191 -12.43 -1.26 -9.89
CA VAL A 191 -11.99 -2.48 -10.58
C VAL A 191 -10.86 -3.17 -9.84
N VAL A 192 -9.88 -2.43 -9.32
CA VAL A 192 -8.68 -2.99 -8.69
C VAL A 192 -8.85 -3.07 -7.18
N TYR A 193 -8.99 -1.92 -6.52
CA TYR A 193 -8.95 -1.88 -5.06
C TYR A 193 -10.14 -2.58 -4.40
N ARG A 194 -11.36 -2.27 -4.84
CA ARG A 194 -12.57 -2.83 -4.24
C ARG A 194 -12.69 -4.34 -4.51
N SER A 195 -12.35 -4.81 -5.70
CA SER A 195 -12.40 -6.25 -6.04
C SER A 195 -11.41 -7.07 -5.20
N LEU A 196 -10.27 -6.47 -4.82
CA LEU A 196 -9.25 -7.10 -3.99
C LEU A 196 -9.61 -7.06 -2.50
N SER A 197 -10.35 -6.04 -2.06
CA SER A 197 -10.78 -5.82 -0.67
C SER A 197 -12.04 -6.61 -0.29
N LEU A 198 -12.86 -7.02 -1.26
CA LEU A 198 -13.97 -7.94 -1.02
C LEU A 198 -13.44 -9.36 -0.76
N ARG A 199 -13.89 -9.98 0.35
CA ARG A 199 -13.65 -11.42 0.58
C ARG A 199 -14.35 -12.19 -0.55
N MET A 200 -13.61 -12.97 -1.33
CA MET A 200 -14.24 -13.97 -2.19
C MET A 200 -15.05 -14.92 -1.30
N PRO A 201 -16.28 -15.31 -1.70
CA PRO A 201 -17.02 -16.35 -1.00
C PRO A 201 -16.19 -17.65 -1.02
N THR A 202 -16.00 -18.23 0.16
CA THR A 202 -15.21 -19.44 0.41
C THR A 202 -15.92 -20.73 -0.01
N ARG A 203 -16.65 -20.74 -1.13
CA ARG A 203 -17.24 -21.96 -1.68
C ARG A 203 -16.87 -22.14 -3.15
N PRO A 204 -16.34 -23.31 -3.55
CA PRO A 204 -16.43 -23.70 -4.95
C PRO A 204 -17.93 -23.79 -5.30
N PRO A 205 -18.35 -23.41 -6.51
CA PRO A 205 -19.70 -23.69 -6.97
C PRO A 205 -19.86 -25.21 -6.95
N SER A 206 -20.62 -25.70 -5.95
CA SER A 206 -21.07 -27.07 -5.89
C SER A 206 -21.89 -27.34 -7.15
N LEU A 207 -21.38 -28.23 -7.98
CA LEU A 207 -22.10 -29.22 -8.79
C LEU A 207 -23.52 -28.82 -9.17
N PHE A 208 -23.74 -28.61 -10.47
CA PHE A 208 -25.04 -28.76 -11.11
C PHE A 208 -25.66 -30.11 -10.71
N SER A 209 -26.45 -30.09 -9.64
CA SER A 209 -27.56 -30.99 -9.43
C SER A 209 -28.63 -30.56 -10.42
N THR A 210 -28.67 -31.22 -11.58
CA THR A 210 -29.83 -31.18 -12.46
C THR A 210 -30.58 -32.48 -12.25
N THR A 211 -31.48 -32.45 -11.27
CA THR A 211 -32.61 -33.38 -11.20
C THR A 211 -33.85 -32.63 -11.64
N LEU A 212 -34.73 -33.31 -12.39
CA LEU A 212 -36.01 -32.89 -12.99
C LEU A 212 -35.80 -32.29 -14.40
N ARG A 213 -36.13 -32.98 -15.50
CA ARG A 213 -37.31 -33.82 -15.81
C ARG A 213 -36.99 -34.97 -16.75
#